data_AF-A0A1G5ZLC2-F1
#
_entry.id   AF-A0A1G5ZLC2-F1
#
_cell.length_a   1.000
_cell.length_b   1.000
_cell.length_c   1.000
_cell.angle_alpha   90.00
_cell.angle_beta   90.00
_cell.angle_gamma   90.00
#
_symmetry.space_group_name_H-M   'P 1'
#
loop_
_entity.id
_entity.type
_entity.pdbx_description
1 polymer ?
#
loop_
_entity_poly.entity_id
_entity_poly.type
_entity_poly.pdbx_seq_one_letter_code
_entity_poly.pdbx_strand_id
1 'polypeptide(L)' 'TPMTYTGKDGKQYVLVVAGGHGSLGTRQGDYVIAYRLPD' A
#
# COMPACT_ATOMS: atom_id res chain seq x y z
N THR A 1 -9.34 1.62 -3.34
CA THR A 1 -9.81 1.97 -1.98
C THR A 1 -8.75 1.58 -0.97
N PRO A 2 -8.28 2.49 -0.10
CA PRO A 2 -7.39 2.12 1.00
C PRO A 2 -8.15 1.34 2.08
N MET A 3 -7.44 0.51 2.84
CA MET A 3 -7.99 -0.21 4.00
C MET A 3 -6.98 -0.24 5.15
N THR A 4 -7.46 -0.55 6.36
CA THR A 4 -6.59 -0.69 7.54
C THR A 4 -6.75 -2.02 8.24
N TYR A 5 -5.70 -2.50 8.89
CA TYR A 5 -5.74 -3.66 9.79
C TYR A 5 -4.71 -3.53 10.91
N THR A 6 -4.88 -4.33 11.97
CA THR A 6 -3.90 -4.46 13.06
C THR A 6 -2.96 -5.61 12.78
N GLY A 7 -1.66 -5.34 12.73
CA GLY A 7 -0.63 -6.35 12.55
C GLY A 7 -0.46 -7.25 13.77
N LYS A 8 0.26 -8.36 13.60
CA LYS A 8 0.61 -9.25 14.71
C LYS A 8 1.50 -8.58 15.77
N ASP A 9 2.14 -7.49 15.40
CA ASP A 9 2.92 -6.58 16.25
C ASP A 9 2.05 -5.56 17.02
N GLY A 10 0.72 -5.62 16.87
CA GLY A 10 -0.22 -4.70 17.51
C GLY A 10 -0.27 -3.30 16.90
N LYS A 11 0.43 -3.05 15.79
CA LYS A 11 0.46 -1.74 15.13
C LYS A 11 -0.63 -1.64 14.06
N GLN A 12 -1.14 -0.43 13.82
CA GLN A 12 -2.07 -0.16 12.73
C GLN A 12 -1.30 0.00 11.41
N TYR A 13 -1.82 -0.62 10.36
CA TYR A 13 -1.32 -0.49 9.01
C TYR A 13 -2.36 0.14 8.10
N VAL A 14 -1.92 0.99 7.18
CA VAL A 14 -2.71 1.46 6.03
C VAL A 14 -2.21 0.72 4.79
N LEU A 15 -3.12 0.03 4.09
CA LEU A 15 -2.83 -0.77 2.91
C LEU A 15 -3.38 -0.11 1.66
N VAL A 16 -2.56 -0.05 0.61
CA VAL A 16 -2.92 0.46 -0.71
C VAL A 16 -2.54 -0.57 -1.78
N VAL A 17 -3.46 -0.84 -2.70
CA VAL A 17 -3.14 -1.51 -3.96
C VAL A 17 -2.87 -0.42 -5.01
N ALA A 18 -1.66 -0.40 -5.55
CA ALA A 18 -1.21 0.60 -6.51
C ALA A 18 -0.89 -0.07 -7.85
N GLY A 19 -1.72 0.20 -8.86
CA GLY A 19 -1.51 -0.21 -10.24
C GLY A 19 -0.89 0.91 -11.06
N GLY A 20 0.18 0.62 -11.78
CA GLY A 20 0.83 1.53 -12.70
C GLY A 20 0.59 1.11 -14.15
N HIS A 21 0.38 2.10 -15.01
CA HIS A 21 0.09 1.89 -16.44
C HIS A 21 0.89 2.88 -17.28
N GLY A 22 1.55 2.37 -18.32
CA GLY A 22 2.45 3.17 -19.16
C GLY A 22 1.75 4.34 -19.87
N SER A 23 0.47 4.21 -20.22
CA SER A 23 -0.30 5.33 -20.80
C SER A 23 -0.53 6.48 -19.84
N LEU A 24 -0.36 6.26 -18.53
CA LEU A 24 -0.44 7.28 -17.48
C LEU A 24 0.94 7.83 -17.11
N GLY A 25 2.01 7.46 -17.84
CA GLY A 25 3.38 7.89 -17.55
C GLY A 25 3.95 7.30 -16.25
N THR A 26 3.32 6.27 -15.70
CA THR A 26 3.78 5.57 -14.49
C THR A 26 4.45 4.25 -14.86
N ARG A 27 5.31 3.75 -13.96
CA ARG A 27 5.92 2.44 -14.14
C ARG A 27 4.84 1.36 -14.12
N GLN A 28 4.80 0.52 -15.16
CA GLN A 28 3.84 -0.58 -15.22
C GLN A 28 4.07 -1.58 -14.09
N GLY A 29 2.98 -2.04 -13.46
CA GLY A 29 2.99 -3.09 -12.45
C GLY A 29 1.87 -2.94 -11.42
N ASP A 30 1.60 -4.00 -10.66
CA ASP A 30 0.64 -4.00 -9.56
C ASP A 30 1.38 -4.26 -8.24
N TYR A 31 1.16 -3.39 -7.27
CA TYR A 31 1.88 -3.38 -5.99
C TYR A 31 0.90 -3.38 -4.83
N VAL A 32 1.25 -4.11 -3.77
CA VAL A 32 0.63 -4.00 -2.46
C VAL A 32 1.61 -3.27 -1.55
N ILE A 33 1.22 -2.09 -1.07
CA ILE A 33 2.06 -1.22 -0.24
C ILE A 33 1.39 -1.03 1.12
N ALA A 34 2.13 -1.35 2.19
CA ALA A 34 1.68 -1.18 3.57
C ALA A 34 2.51 -0.11 4.27
N TYR A 35 1.84 0.87 4.88
CA TYR A 35 2.46 1.93 5.68
C TYR A 35 2.14 1.73 7.16
N ARG A 36 3.13 2.02 8.02
CA ARG A 36 2.98 2.17 9.46
C ARG A 36 3.80 3.36 9.94
N LEU A 37 3.47 3.88 11.12
CA LEU A 37 4.36 4.81 11.79
C LEU A 37 5.66 4.11 12.22
N PRO A 38 6.81 4.83 12.23
CA PRO A 38 8.01 4.38 12.91
C PRO A 38 7.77 4.12 14.39
N ASP A 39 8.72 3.44 15.03
CA ASP A 39 8.75 3.27 16.48
C ASP A 39 9.28 4.52 17.19
#